data_AF-A0A5E6PBC2-F1
#
_entry.id   AF-A0A5E6PBC2-F1
#
_cell.length_a   1.000
_cell.length_b   1.000
_cell.length_c   1.000
_cell.angle_alpha   90.00
_cell.angle_beta   90.00
_cell.angle_gamma   90.00
#
_symmetry.space_group_name_H-M   'P 1'
#
loop_
_entity.id
_entity.type
_entity.pdbx_description
1 polymer ?
#
loop_
_entity_poly.entity_id
_entity_poly.type
_entity_poly.pdbx_seq_one_letter_code
_entity_poly.pdbx_strand_id
1 'polypeptide(L)'
;MKRDAEISLELADALQRLPIGKKLTMNFKGEPTPVEVKYTFSGGWVITQLLHPGVPLEIVKGEGGTLQKIDITLLPYDGLAATN
;
A
#
# COMPACT_ATOMS: atom_id res chain seq x y z
N MET A 1 -0.41 10.92 -9.78
CA MET A 1 0.79 10.45 -10.51
C MET A 1 2.12 10.70 -9.80
N LYS A 2 2.59 11.94 -9.56
CA LYS A 2 3.89 12.12 -8.81
C LYS A 2 3.81 11.61 -7.37
N ARG A 3 2.69 11.87 -6.70
CA ARG A 3 2.44 11.53 -5.31
C ARG A 3 2.40 10.01 -5.05
N ASP A 4 1.85 9.23 -5.98
CA ASP A 4 1.71 7.77 -5.85
C ASP A 4 3.06 7.06 -5.92
N ALA A 5 3.93 7.52 -6.82
CA ALA A 5 5.28 7.02 -6.98
C ALA A 5 6.18 7.35 -5.77
N GLU A 6 6.04 8.55 -5.20
CA GLU A 6 6.73 8.96 -3.98
C GLU A 6 6.34 8.07 -2.79
N ILE A 7 5.04 7.86 -2.57
CA ILE A 7 4.52 6.99 -1.50
C ILE A 7 5.03 5.54 -1.67
N SER A 8 5.02 5.03 -2.91
CA SER A 8 5.49 3.67 -3.20
C SER A 8 6.98 3.50 -2.88
N LEU A 9 7.80 4.51 -3.20
CA LEU A 9 9.24 4.51 -2.90
C LEU A 9 9.50 4.59 -1.39
N GLU A 10 8.84 5.50 -0.69
CA GLU A 10 8.98 5.66 0.77
C GLU A 10 8.60 4.37 1.51
N LEU A 11 7.54 3.69 1.07
CA LEU A 11 7.12 2.42 1.66
C LEU A 11 8.15 1.31 1.41
N ALA A 12 8.67 1.20 0.19
CA ALA A 12 9.69 0.22 -0.16
C ALA A 12 10.95 0.42 0.71
N ASP A 13 11.41 1.65 0.84
CA ASP A 13 12.58 2.01 1.66
C ASP A 13 12.34 1.71 3.15
N ALA A 14 11.16 2.05 3.67
CA ALA A 14 10.79 1.76 5.05
C ALA A 14 10.78 0.25 5.35
N LEU A 15 10.24 -0.56 4.43
CA LEU A 15 10.23 -2.01 4.56
C LEU A 15 11.63 -2.63 4.46
N GLN A 16 12.53 -2.06 3.67
CA GLN A 16 13.91 -2.54 3.59
C GLN A 16 14.65 -2.38 4.92
N ARG A 17 14.44 -1.26 5.61
CA ARG A 17 15.08 -0.94 6.89
C ARG A 17 14.48 -1.68 8.10
N LEU A 18 13.27 -2.22 7.94
CA LEU A 18 12.59 -2.94 9.01
C LEU A 18 13.30 -4.29 9.30
N PRO A 19 13.44 -4.72 10.57
CA PRO A 19 13.89 -6.08 10.88
C PRO A 19 12.87 -7.14 10.45
N ILE A 20 13.33 -8.35 10.13
CA ILE A 20 12.44 -9.49 9.81
C ILE A 20 11.51 -9.77 11.00
N GLY A 21 10.25 -10.07 10.70
CA GLY A 21 9.19 -10.36 11.68
C GLY A 21 8.60 -9.12 12.35
N LYS A 22 9.09 -7.91 12.05
CA LYS A 22 8.49 -6.66 12.53
C LYS A 22 7.39 -6.18 11.59
N LYS A 23 6.44 -5.44 12.17
CA LYS A 23 5.30 -4.86 11.47
C LYS A 23 5.59 -3.41 11.12
N LEU A 24 5.33 -3.05 9.87
CA LEU A 24 5.18 -1.67 9.41
C LEU A 24 3.70 -1.37 9.26
N THR A 25 3.27 -0.25 9.83
CA THR A 25 1.90 0.25 9.72
C THR A 25 1.95 1.62 9.06
N MET A 26 1.24 1.78 7.95
CA MET A 26 1.10 3.05 7.24
C MET A 26 -0.36 3.49 7.30
N ASN A 27 -0.57 4.73 7.76
CA ASN A 27 -1.89 5.35 7.86
C ASN A 27 -2.05 6.35 6.73
N PHE A 28 -3.08 6.17 5.91
CA PHE A 28 -3.47 7.16 4.91
C PHE A 28 -4.29 8.25 5.57
N LYS A 29 -3.84 9.50 5.46
CA LYS A 29 -4.50 10.68 5.99
C LYS A 29 -4.89 11.62 4.85
N GLY A 30 -5.96 12.37 5.04
CA GLY A 30 -6.48 13.29 4.03
C GLY A 30 -7.88 12.89 3.59
N GLU A 31 -8.21 13.17 2.32
CA GLU A 31 -9.50 12.83 1.72
C GLU A 31 -9.77 11.32 1.82
N PRO A 32 -11.01 10.91 2.17
CA PRO A 32 -11.38 9.52 2.41
C PRO A 32 -11.47 8.75 1.09
N THR A 33 -10.32 8.50 0.46
CA THR A 33 -10.17 7.79 -0.80
C THR A 33 -9.76 6.34 -0.54
N PRO A 34 -10.34 5.36 -1.25
CA PRO A 34 -9.82 3.99 -1.21
C PRO A 34 -8.40 3.95 -1.77
N VAL A 35 -7.59 3.04 -1.23
CA VAL A 35 -6.22 2.84 -1.66
C VAL A 35 -6.08 1.44 -2.23
N GLU A 36 -5.63 1.34 -3.47
CA GLU A 36 -5.20 0.08 -4.04
C GLU A 36 -3.71 -0.11 -3.77
N VAL A 37 -3.35 -1.25 -3.19
CA VAL A 37 -1.96 -1.65 -2.95
C VAL A 37 -1.69 -2.94 -3.69
N LYS A 38 -0.69 -2.91 -4.57
CA LYS A 38 -0.29 -4.05 -5.40
C LYS A 38 1.10 -4.50 -5.02
N TYR A 39 1.21 -5.79 -4.68
CA TYR A 39 2.45 -6.45 -4.32
C TYR A 39 2.88 -7.37 -5.46
N THR A 40 4.11 -7.22 -5.93
CA THR A 40 4.70 -8.13 -6.91
C THR A 40 5.77 -8.96 -6.23
N PHE A 41 5.63 -10.29 -6.25
CA PHE A 41 6.56 -11.22 -5.64
C PHE A 41 7.41 -11.98 -6.67
N SER A 42 8.55 -12.50 -6.22
CA SER A 42 9.42 -13.41 -6.94
C SER A 42 8.62 -14.65 -7.35
N GLY A 43 8.61 -14.96 -8.64
CA GLY A 43 7.75 -16.00 -9.21
C GLY A 43 6.53 -15.46 -9.98
N GLY A 44 6.40 -14.13 -10.10
CA GLY A 44 5.38 -13.50 -10.95
C GLY A 44 4.02 -13.34 -10.27
N TRP A 45 3.91 -13.68 -8.99
CA TRP A 45 2.68 -13.51 -8.22
C TRP A 45 2.40 -12.03 -7.98
N VAL A 46 1.16 -11.64 -8.22
CA VAL A 46 0.67 -10.30 -7.99
C VAL A 46 -0.52 -10.39 -7.05
N ILE A 47 -0.41 -9.73 -5.89
CA ILE A 47 -1.51 -9.62 -4.92
C ILE A 47 -1.99 -8.18 -4.93
N THR A 48 -3.28 -7.98 -5.12
CA THR A 48 -3.92 -6.66 -5.03
C THR A 48 -4.79 -6.61 -3.79
N GLN A 49 -4.60 -5.58 -2.98
CA GLN A 49 -5.38 -5.30 -1.79
C GLN A 49 -6.04 -3.93 -1.93
N LEU A 50 -7.37 -3.89 -1.77
CA LEU A 50 -8.11 -2.64 -1.68
C LEU A 50 -8.31 -2.29 -0.21
N LEU A 51 -7.86 -1.10 0.19
CA LEU A 51 -8.03 -0.55 1.53
C LEU A 51 -9.14 0.50 1.49
N HIS A 52 -10.18 0.29 2.31
CA HIS A 52 -11.20 1.29 2.51
C HIS A 52 -10.67 2.48 3.33
N PRO A 53 -11.24 3.68 3.17
CA PRO A 53 -10.85 4.84 3.96
C PRO A 53 -10.81 4.54 5.46
N GLY A 54 -9.73 4.99 6.13
CA GLY A 54 -9.52 4.77 7.56
C GLY A 54 -8.92 3.40 7.92
N VAL A 55 -8.82 2.46 6.98
CA VAL A 55 -8.11 1.19 7.19
C VAL A 55 -6.60 1.40 6.99
N PRO A 56 -5.75 1.08 7.98
CA PRO A 56 -4.31 1.18 7.82
C PRO A 56 -3.79 0.07 6.90
N LEU A 57 -2.70 0.37 6.18
CA LEU A 57 -1.91 -0.67 5.57
C LEU A 57 -0.97 -1.28 6.60
N GLU A 58 -1.03 -2.59 6.77
CA GLU A 58 -0.15 -3.33 7.67
C GLU A 58 0.63 -4.39 6.89
N ILE A 59 1.97 -4.34 7.01
CA ILE A 59 2.86 -5.29 6.36
C ILE A 59 3.84 -5.80 7.40
N VAL A 60 3.96 -7.13 7.51
CA VAL A 60 4.99 -7.78 8.32
C VAL A 60 6.14 -8.16 7.41
N LYS A 61 7.37 -7.74 7.72
CA LYS A 61 8.52 -8.10 6.90
C LYS A 61 8.82 -9.60 7.04
N GLY A 62 8.67 -10.34 5.95
CA GLY A 62 9.14 -11.72 5.84
C GLY A 62 10.63 -11.83 5.53
N GLU A 63 11.10 -13.05 5.25
CA GLU A 63 12.45 -13.27 4.74
C GLU A 63 12.66 -12.56 3.39
N GLY A 64 13.90 -12.11 3.15
CA GLY A 64 14.24 -11.29 2.00
C GLY A 64 14.10 -12.01 0.65
N GLY A 65 14.06 -11.24 -0.43
CA GLY A 65 14.16 -11.75 -1.81
C GLY A 65 12.83 -12.12 -2.46
N THR A 66 11.72 -12.16 -1.71
CA THR A 66 10.41 -12.53 -2.26
C THR A 66 9.60 -11.34 -2.75
N LEU A 67 9.51 -10.24 -2.00
CA LEU A 67 8.78 -9.05 -2.46
C LEU A 67 9.68 -8.19 -3.36
N GLN A 68 9.28 -7.99 -4.61
CA GLN A 68 10.05 -7.23 -5.60
C GLN A 68 9.58 -5.78 -5.75
N LYS A 69 8.27 -5.56 -5.69
CA LYS A 69 7.68 -4.24 -5.93
C LYS A 69 6.41 -4.05 -5.13
N ILE A 70 6.21 -2.83 -4.63
CA ILE A 70 4.94 -2.35 -4.13
C ILE A 70 4.53 -1.15 -4.96
N ASP A 71 3.32 -1.18 -5.49
CA ASP A 71 2.68 -0.03 -6.13
C ASP A 71 1.47 0.38 -5.30
N ILE A 72 1.38 1.67 -4.97
CA ILE A 72 0.24 2.25 -4.26
C ILE A 72 -0.47 3.20 -5.20
N THR A 73 -1.78 3.06 -5.31
CA THR A 73 -2.63 3.94 -6.11
C THR A 73 -3.76 4.49 -5.24
N LEU A 74 -3.82 5.81 -5.10
CA LEU A 74 -4.97 6.49 -4.52
C LEU A 74 -6.09 6.50 -5.57
N LEU A 75 -7.20 5.83 -5.28
CA LEU A 75 -8.33 5.79 -6.20
C LEU A 75 -9.15 7.09 -6.09
N PRO A 76 -9.67 7.62 -7.21
CA PRO A 76 -10.65 8.70 -7.13
C PRO A 76 -11.84 8.25 -6.30
N TYR A 77 -12.28 9.11 -5.38
CA TYR A 77 -13.45 8.87 -4.56
C TYR A 77 -14.37 10.07 -4.69
N ASP A 78 -15.49 9.88 -5.39
CA ASP A 78 -16.49 10.93 -5.62
C ASP A 78 -17.47 11.07 -4.43
N GLY A 79 -17.14 10.49 -3.27
CA GLY A 79 -18.03 10.46 -2.11
C GLY A 79 -19.07 9.34 -2.18
N LEU A 80 -19.85 9.20 -1.10
CA LEU A 80 -21.19 8.61 -1.19
C LEU A 80 -21.94 9.49 -2.19
N ALA A 81 -22.13 9.02 -3.43
CA ALA A 81 -23.24 9.52 -4.23
C ALA A 81 -24.46 9.36 -3.33
N ALA A 82 -24.96 10.47 -2.79
CA ALA A 82 -26.12 10.49 -1.93
C ALA A 82 -27.21 9.74 -2.70
N THR A 83 -27.51 8.52 -2.25
CA THR A 83 -28.67 7.80 -2.72
C THR A 83 -29.86 8.63 -2.24
N ASN A 84 -30.38 9.45 -3.15
CA ASN A 84 -31.67 10.14 -3.03
C ASN A 84 -32.77 9.13 -2.72
#